data_AF-A0A3N5BL75-F1
#
_entry.id   AF-A0A3N5BL75-F1
#
_cell.length_a   1.000
_cell.length_b   1.000
_cell.length_c   1.000
_cell.angle_alpha   90.00
_cell.angle_beta   90.00
_cell.angle_gamma   90.00
#
_symmetry.space_group_name_H-M   'P 1'
#
loop_
_entity.id
_entity.type
_entity.pdbx_description
1 polymer ?
#
loop_
_entity_poly.entity_id
_entity_poly.type
_entity_poly.pdbx_seq_one_letter_code
_entity_poly.pdbx_strand_id
1 'polypeptide(L)'
;MIIVQAKAIPKDETSKNRIIEFAQDLIKKSKEESGNIDYNLFVNTDDNTLLFVEQWDSVEILKNHLKTEHFIKFGENISDLVVSDLEINVFDANSISL
;
A
#
# COMPACT_ATOMS: atom_id res chain seq x y z
N MET A 1 1.89 -5.27 16.76
CA MET A 1 1.71 -4.40 15.57
C MET A 1 1.40 -5.30 14.39
N ILE A 2 0.96 -4.74 13.28
CA ILE A 2 0.79 -5.52 12.05
C ILE A 2 1.70 -4.99 10.95
N ILE A 3 2.09 -5.89 10.06
CA ILE A 3 2.71 -5.56 8.78
C ILE A 3 1.72 -5.92 7.68
N VAL A 4 1.51 -4.99 6.75
CA VAL A 4 0.72 -5.22 5.54
C VAL A 4 1.65 -5.26 4.35
N GLN A 5 1.44 -6.26 3.49
CA GLN A 5 2.03 -6.36 2.18
C GLN A 5 0.90 -6.31 1.15
N ALA A 6 0.79 -5.21 0.40
CA ALA A 6 -0.19 -5.05 -0.66
C ALA A 6 0.50 -4.97 -2.02
N LYS A 7 0.37 -6.02 -2.82
CA LYS A 7 1.01 -6.13 -4.13
C LYS A 7 0.10 -5.59 -5.22
N ALA A 8 0.62 -4.68 -6.04
CA ALA A 8 0.01 -4.25 -7.28
C ALA A 8 0.80 -4.80 -8.46
N ILE A 9 0.10 -5.36 -9.45
CA ILE A 9 0.69 -5.84 -10.70
C ILE A 9 0.22 -4.91 -11.82
N PRO A 10 1.06 -3.94 -12.26
CA PRO A 10 0.69 -3.03 -13.33
C PRO A 10 0.49 -3.75 -14.67
N LYS A 11 -0.42 -3.25 -15.51
CA LYS A 11 -0.63 -3.79 -16.88
C LYS A 11 0.60 -3.56 -17.78
N ASP A 12 1.27 -2.44 -17.60
CA ASP A 12 2.46 -2.02 -18.36
C ASP A 12 3.26 -0.94 -17.61
N GLU A 13 4.38 -0.51 -18.20
CA GLU A 13 5.25 0.54 -17.66
C GLU A 13 4.56 1.89 -17.47
N THR A 14 3.62 2.24 -18.35
CA THR A 14 2.87 3.51 -18.22
C THR A 14 1.95 3.45 -17.01
N SER A 15 1.28 2.32 -16.83
CA SER A 15 0.41 2.03 -15.70
C SER A 15 1.20 2.04 -14.39
N LYS A 16 2.40 1.44 -14.37
CA LYS A 16 3.30 1.47 -13.22
C LYS A 16 3.62 2.90 -12.77
N ASN A 17 4.05 3.74 -13.72
CA ASN A 17 4.41 5.13 -13.40
C ASN A 17 3.22 5.94 -12.88
N ARG A 18 2.03 5.72 -13.43
CA ARG A 18 0.79 6.34 -12.93
C ARG A 18 0.40 5.86 -11.54
N ILE A 19 0.52 4.57 -11.25
CA ILE A 19 0.28 4.02 -9.91
C ILE A 19 1.24 4.67 -8.90
N ILE A 20 2.52 4.80 -9.24
CA ILE A 20 3.52 5.46 -8.40
C ILE A 20 3.13 6.93 -8.15
N GLU A 21 2.68 7.66 -9.17
CA GLU A 21 2.21 9.05 -9.03
C GLU A 21 1.01 9.15 -8.07
N PHE A 22 -0.03 8.33 -8.26
CA PHE A 22 -1.20 8.32 -7.37
C PHE A 22 -0.86 7.88 -5.95
N ALA A 23 0.12 6.98 -5.78
CA ALA A 23 0.56 6.51 -4.48
C ALA A 23 1.21 7.62 -3.64
N GLN A 24 1.73 8.70 -4.24
CA GLN A 24 2.37 9.79 -3.49
C GLN A 24 1.40 10.46 -2.51
N ASP A 25 0.16 10.72 -2.94
CA ASP A 25 -0.87 11.32 -2.06
C ASP A 25 -1.35 10.33 -0.99
N LEU A 26 -1.55 9.06 -1.37
CA LEU A 26 -1.88 7.97 -0.45
C LEU A 26 -0.83 7.87 0.66
N ILE A 27 0.44 7.67 0.31
CA ILE A 27 1.55 7.52 1.25
C ILE A 27 1.64 8.73 2.18
N LYS A 28 1.57 9.95 1.63
CA LYS A 28 1.67 11.18 2.42
C LYS A 28 0.57 11.22 3.49
N LYS A 29 -0.69 11.00 3.09
CA LYS A 29 -1.83 11.10 4.00
C LYS A 29 -1.88 9.94 4.99
N SER A 30 -1.50 8.73 4.59
CA SER A 30 -1.46 7.57 5.50
C SER A 30 -0.41 7.74 6.58
N LYS A 31 0.73 8.37 6.28
CA LYS A 31 1.75 8.73 7.30
C LYS A 31 1.27 9.78 8.31
N GLU A 32 0.22 10.53 7.99
CA GLU A 32 -0.41 11.50 8.91
C GLU A 32 -1.47 10.83 9.81
N GLU A 33 -1.85 9.58 9.54
CA GLU A 33 -2.85 8.85 10.33
C GLU A 33 -2.29 8.39 11.69
N SER A 34 -3.05 8.65 12.75
CA SER A 34 -2.72 8.18 14.10
C SER A 34 -2.66 6.65 14.13
N GLY A 35 -1.48 6.11 14.44
CA GLY A 35 -1.22 4.67 14.50
C GLY A 35 -0.67 4.06 13.21
N ASN A 36 -0.40 4.88 12.18
CA ASN A 36 0.55 4.50 11.13
C ASN A 36 1.97 4.60 11.68
N ILE A 37 2.75 3.53 11.53
CA ILE A 37 4.16 3.48 11.96
C ILE A 37 5.06 3.72 10.75
N ASP A 38 4.74 3.07 9.62
CA ASP A 38 5.46 3.24 8.36
C ASP A 38 4.54 2.87 7.18
N TYR A 39 4.82 3.44 6.01
CA TYR A 39 4.02 3.21 4.81
C TYR A 39 4.85 3.57 3.57
N ASN A 40 5.32 2.59 2.81
CA ASN A 40 6.15 2.84 1.63
C ASN A 40 5.76 1.95 0.45
N LEU A 41 6.01 2.46 -0.75
CA LEU A 41 5.86 1.71 -2.00
C LEU A 41 7.25 1.35 -2.54
N PHE A 42 7.45 0.07 -2.83
CA PHE A 42 8.67 -0.46 -3.41
C PHE A 42 8.39 -0.97 -4.83
N VAL A 43 9.41 -0.89 -5.68
CA VAL A 43 9.41 -1.47 -7.03
C VAL A 43 10.25 -2.73 -7.00
N ASN A 44 9.69 -3.84 -7.47
CA ASN A 44 10.44 -5.07 -7.67
C ASN A 44 11.49 -4.87 -8.77
N THR A 45 12.71 -5.32 -8.51
CA THR A 45 13.85 -5.22 -9.42
C THR A 45 13.72 -6.12 -10.65
N ASP A 46 12.89 -7.16 -10.57
CA ASP A 46 12.90 -8.26 -11.55
C ASP A 46 11.69 -8.22 -12.49
N ASP A 47 10.51 -7.82 -12.02
CA ASP A 47 9.25 -7.94 -12.78
C ASP A 47 8.34 -6.70 -12.75
N ASN A 48 8.88 -5.54 -12.31
CA ASN A 48 8.17 -4.26 -12.26
C ASN A 48 6.90 -4.23 -11.38
N THR A 49 6.65 -5.29 -10.61
CA THR A 49 5.56 -5.29 -9.62
C THR A 49 5.83 -4.27 -8.54
N LEU A 50 4.76 -3.73 -7.97
CA LEU A 50 4.82 -2.75 -6.90
C LEU A 50 4.36 -3.42 -5.61
N LEU A 51 5.03 -3.11 -4.51
CA LEU A 51 4.67 -3.63 -3.19
C LEU A 51 4.58 -2.49 -2.20
N PHE A 52 3.38 -2.26 -1.68
CA PHE A 52 3.24 -1.49 -0.45
C PHE A 52 3.69 -2.37 0.72
N VAL A 53 4.58 -1.83 1.54
CA VAL A 53 4.89 -2.37 2.87
C VAL A 53 4.47 -1.32 3.88
N GLU A 54 3.54 -1.71 4.73
CA GLU A 54 2.92 -0.82 5.71
C GLU A 54 3.09 -1.42 7.11
N GLN A 55 3.22 -0.56 8.10
CA GLN A 55 3.28 -0.93 9.50
C GLN A 55 2.24 -0.13 10.25
N TRP A 56 1.39 -0.83 11.01
CA TRP A 56 0.29 -0.23 11.75
C TRP A 56 0.26 -0.75 13.18
N ASP A 57 -0.16 0.09 14.12
CA ASP A 57 -0.28 -0.30 15.54
C ASP A 57 -1.24 -1.48 15.73
N SER A 58 -2.34 -1.52 14.97
CA SER A 58 -3.34 -2.58 15.06
C SER A 58 -4.18 -2.76 13.79
N VAL A 59 -4.86 -3.91 13.70
CA VAL A 59 -5.85 -4.20 12.65
C VAL A 59 -7.02 -3.21 12.66
N GLU A 60 -7.40 -2.66 13.82
CA GLU A 60 -8.50 -1.69 13.89
C GLU A 60 -8.13 -0.36 13.23
N ILE A 61 -6.88 0.09 13.40
CA ILE A 61 -6.38 1.27 12.70
C ILE A 61 -6.35 1.02 11.19
N LEU A 62 -5.84 -0.13 10.74
CA LEU A 62 -5.89 -0.51 9.32
C LEU A 62 -7.32 -0.50 8.76
N LYS A 63 -8.31 -1.05 9.49
CA LYS A 63 -9.71 -1.02 9.05
C LYS A 63 -10.27 0.39 8.91
N ASN A 64 -9.77 1.36 9.68
CA ASN A 64 -10.14 2.77 9.53
C ASN A 64 -9.44 3.38 8.31
N HIS A 65 -8.16 3.09 8.12
CA HIS A 65 -7.40 3.48 6.93
C HIS A 65 -8.11 3.08 5.63
N LEU A 66 -8.60 1.83 5.54
CA LEU A 66 -9.33 1.30 4.37
C LEU A 66 -10.64 2.05 4.03
N LYS A 67 -11.13 2.91 4.93
CA LYS A 67 -12.35 3.72 4.76
C LYS A 67 -12.05 5.19 4.49
N THR A 68 -10.79 5.59 4.51
CA THR A 68 -10.39 6.99 4.29
C THR A 68 -10.62 7.40 2.84
N GLU A 69 -10.86 8.69 2.62
CA GLU A 69 -11.04 9.24 1.28
C GLU A 69 -9.83 8.98 0.38
N HIS A 70 -8.61 9.09 0.93
CA HIS A 70 -7.39 8.94 0.14
C HIS A 70 -7.13 7.48 -0.27
N PHE A 71 -7.48 6.50 0.57
CA PHE A 71 -7.40 5.08 0.20
C PHE A 71 -8.42 4.73 -0.88
N ILE A 72 -9.69 5.14 -0.69
CA ILE A 72 -10.76 4.88 -1.65
C ILE A 72 -10.43 5.50 -3.01
N LYS A 73 -10.03 6.78 -3.01
CA LYS A 73 -9.63 7.49 -4.23
C LYS A 73 -8.42 6.86 -4.92
N PHE A 74 -7.44 6.36 -4.16
CA PHE A 74 -6.32 5.62 -4.74
C PHE A 74 -6.80 4.37 -5.47
N GLY A 75 -7.64 3.55 -4.82
CA GLY A 75 -8.21 2.34 -5.41
C GLY A 75 -8.98 2.62 -6.71
N GLU A 76 -9.81 3.67 -6.73
CA GLU A 76 -10.53 4.13 -7.92
C GLU A 76 -9.57 4.50 -9.06
N ASN A 77 -8.53 5.30 -8.76
CA ASN A 77 -7.56 5.77 -9.75
C ASN A 77 -6.71 4.67 -10.38
N ILE A 78 -6.48 3.56 -9.66
CA ILE A 78 -5.62 2.47 -10.15
C ILE A 78 -6.38 1.27 -10.71
N SER A 79 -7.71 1.23 -10.56
CA SER A 79 -8.55 0.09 -10.95
C SER A 79 -8.33 -0.39 -12.40
N ASP A 80 -8.19 0.54 -13.34
CA ASP A 80 -7.91 0.24 -14.75
C ASP A 80 -6.41 0.09 -15.09
N LEU A 81 -5.52 0.25 -14.13
CA LEU A 81 -4.06 0.21 -14.31
C LEU A 81 -3.42 -1.12 -13.87
N VAL A 82 -4.16 -1.94 -13.12
CA VAL A 82 -3.70 -3.22 -12.58
C VAL A 82 -4.32 -4.40 -13.33
N VAL A 83 -3.62 -5.52 -13.41
CA VAL A 83 -4.13 -6.75 -14.08
C VAL A 83 -5.22 -7.46 -13.26
N SER A 84 -5.25 -7.22 -11.95
CA SER A 84 -6.19 -7.77 -10.98
C SER A 84 -6.25 -6.86 -9.75
N ASP A 85 -7.19 -7.13 -8.85
CA ASP A 85 -7.22 -6.49 -7.53
C ASP A 85 -5.88 -6.66 -6.79
N LEU A 86 -5.60 -5.74 -5.86
CA LEU A 86 -4.41 -5.80 -5.01
C LEU A 86 -4.39 -7.09 -4.19
N GLU A 87 -3.25 -7.78 -4.17
CA GLU A 87 -3.05 -8.93 -3.28
C GLU A 87 -2.60 -8.41 -1.92
N ILE A 88 -3.50 -8.44 -0.92
CA ILE A 88 -3.25 -7.90 0.42
C ILE A 88 -3.03 -9.04 1.41
N ASN A 89 -1.85 -9.06 2.02
CA ASN A 89 -1.49 -9.96 3.11
C ASN A 89 -1.23 -9.16 4.38
N VAL A 90 -1.80 -9.61 5.50
CA VAL A 90 -1.67 -8.96 6.80
C VAL A 90 -1.04 -9.94 7.79
N PHE A 91 0.03 -9.52 8.44
CA PHE A 91 0.80 -10.33 9.37
C PHE A 91 0.78 -9.71 10.76
N ASP A 92 0.56 -10.53 11.79
CA ASP A 92 0.90 -10.15 13.15
C ASP A 92 2.42 -10.20 13.31
N ALA A 93 3.02 -9.11 13.80
CA ALA A 93 4.46 -8.92 13.78
C ALA A 93 4.98 -8.47 15.15
N ASN A 94 6.07 -9.12 15.56
CA ASN A 94 6.87 -8.76 16.73
C ASN A 94 8.28 -8.44 16.27
N SER A 95 8.85 -7.35 16.78
CA SER A 95 10.25 -7.03 16.53
C SER A 95 11.15 -8.04 17.25
N ILE A 96 12.20 -8.47 16.55
CA ILE A 96 13.22 -9.37 17.08
C ILE A 96 14.54 -8.62 17.06
N SER A 97 15.24 -8.57 18.19
CA SER A 97 16.63 -8.10 18.21
C SER A 97 17.52 -9.19 17.64
N LEU A 98 18.41 -8.82 16.71
CA LEU A 98 19.47 -9.68 16.20
C LEU A 98 20.69 -9.66 17.11
#